data_AF-A0AAE0ZWC6-F1
#
_entry.id   AF-A0AAE0ZWC6-F1
#
_cell.length_a   1.000
_cell.length_b   1.000
_cell.length_c   1.000
_cell.angle_alpha   90.00
_cell.angle_beta   90.00
_cell.angle_gamma   90.00
#
_symmetry.space_group_name_H-M   'P 1'
#
loop_
_entity.id
_entity.type
_entity.pdbx_description
1 polymer ?
#
loop_
_entity_poly.entity_id
_entity_poly.type
_entity_poly.pdbx_seq_one_letter_code
_entity_poly.pdbx_strand_id
1 'polypeptide(L)'
;MIGYYMPNHRSRKWWRRIFTYLTMVSGHNAYVVGKDSNYKFTKKNGPNFRAFSEDLAGELTFGVKANHDPPLNHAPQPGKEHHRLVKRRDGLSKVCIECKAKGIKQKVTVYNCIIYDLPIHVNCLQDYQQRMLRM
;
A
#
# COMPACT_ATOMS: atom_id res chain seq x y z
N MET A 1 -17.38 2.35 14.24
CA MET A 1 -16.76 1.23 13.50
C MET A 1 -16.39 1.57 12.05
N ILE A 2 -17.17 2.38 11.33
CA ILE A 2 -16.95 2.68 9.89
C ILE A 2 -15.61 3.40 9.61
N GLY A 3 -15.21 4.35 10.46
CA GLY A 3 -14.01 5.17 10.22
C GLY A 3 -12.66 4.43 10.21
N TYR A 4 -12.57 3.26 10.86
CA TYR A 4 -11.31 2.50 10.96
C TYR A 4 -10.97 1.70 9.69
N TYR A 5 -11.98 1.41 8.87
CA TYR A 5 -11.87 0.63 7.64
C TYR A 5 -12.19 1.44 6.39
N MET A 6 -12.44 2.75 6.52
CA MET A 6 -12.68 3.59 5.35
C MET A 6 -11.40 3.66 4.51
N PRO A 7 -11.50 3.42 3.19
CA PRO A 7 -10.44 3.77 2.26
C PRO A 7 -10.06 5.22 2.47
N ASN A 8 -8.82 5.47 2.88
CA ASN A 8 -8.30 6.81 3.19
C ASN A 8 -7.99 7.61 1.90
N HIS A 9 -8.90 7.54 0.93
CA HIS A 9 -8.74 8.16 -0.38
C HIS A 9 -9.12 9.64 -0.28
N ARG A 10 -8.10 10.51 -0.26
CA ARG A 10 -8.30 11.97 -0.41
C ARG A 10 -8.74 12.27 -1.84
N SER A 11 -10.03 12.20 -2.11
CA SER A 11 -10.60 12.74 -3.35
C SER A 11 -11.12 14.16 -3.16
N ARG A 12 -10.86 15.01 -4.17
CA ARG A 12 -11.47 16.33 -4.32
C ARG A 12 -12.90 16.27 -4.87
N LYS A 13 -13.30 15.15 -5.48
CA LYS A 13 -14.67 14.95 -6.00
C LYS A 13 -15.59 14.49 -4.86
N TRP A 14 -16.58 15.30 -4.49
CA TRP A 14 -17.48 15.05 -3.35
C TRP A 14 -18.23 13.70 -3.46
N TRP A 15 -18.72 13.36 -4.66
CA TRP A 15 -19.50 12.14 -4.90
C TRP A 15 -18.70 10.86 -4.63
N ARG A 16 -17.37 10.88 -4.79
CA ARG A 16 -16.52 9.71 -4.48
C ARG A 16 -16.53 9.39 -2.98
N ARG A 17 -16.63 10.41 -2.12
CA ARG A 17 -16.72 10.22 -0.67
C ARG A 17 -18.05 9.57 -0.29
N ILE A 18 -19.14 10.02 -0.91
CA ILE A 18 -20.47 9.44 -0.70
C ILE A 18 -20.49 7.99 -1.18
N PHE A 19 -19.97 7.74 -2.38
CA PHE A 19 -19.85 6.37 -2.90
C PHE A 19 -19.10 5.46 -1.93
N THR A 20 -17.90 5.85 -1.50
CA THR A 20 -17.11 5.06 -0.53
C THR A 20 -17.87 4.84 0.78
N TYR A 21 -18.57 5.85 1.28
CA TYR A 21 -19.35 5.74 2.50
C TYR A 21 -20.51 4.74 2.35
N LEU A 22 -21.29 4.85 1.27
CA LEU A 22 -22.39 3.94 0.98
C LEU A 22 -21.89 2.50 0.80
N THR A 23 -20.77 2.29 0.10
CA THR A 23 -20.16 0.97 -0.04
C THR A 23 -19.79 0.36 1.32
N MET A 24 -19.22 1.16 2.22
CA MET A 24 -18.87 0.69 3.57
C MET A 24 -20.11 0.36 4.41
N VAL A 25 -21.16 1.17 4.33
CA VAL A 25 -22.43 0.92 5.04
C VAL A 25 -23.07 -0.36 4.51
N SER A 26 -23.16 -0.53 3.19
CA SER A 26 -23.69 -1.74 2.58
C SER A 26 -22.89 -2.98 2.95
N GLY A 27 -21.55 -2.90 2.93
CA GLY A 27 -20.67 -3.99 3.37
C GLY A 27 -20.88 -4.35 4.84
N HIS A 28 -21.06 -3.35 5.71
CA HIS A 28 -21.33 -3.60 7.13
C HIS A 28 -22.69 -4.25 7.35
N ASN A 29 -23.72 -3.80 6.64
CA ASN A 29 -25.05 -4.39 6.71
C ASN A 29 -25.01 -5.85 6.21
N ALA A 30 -24.31 -6.12 5.11
CA ALA A 30 -24.13 -7.47 4.59
C ALA A 30 -23.40 -8.38 5.60
N TYR A 31 -22.39 -7.85 6.30
CA TYR A 31 -21.71 -8.57 7.38
C TYR A 31 -22.66 -8.92 8.53
N VAL A 32 -23.48 -7.98 8.99
CA VAL A 32 -24.46 -8.22 10.07
C VAL A 32 -25.46 -9.30 9.65
N VAL A 33 -26.04 -9.18 8.45
CA VAL A 33 -26.96 -10.18 7.90
C VAL A 33 -26.28 -11.54 7.75
N GLY A 34 -25.04 -11.59 7.25
CA GLY A 34 -24.27 -12.82 7.15
C GLY A 34 -23.99 -13.46 8.50
N LYS A 35 -23.78 -12.66 9.55
CA LYS A 35 -23.57 -13.14 10.92
C LYS A 35 -24.82 -13.75 11.55
N ASP A 36 -25.97 -13.17 11.23
CA ASP A 36 -27.28 -13.58 11.72
C ASP A 36 -27.81 -14.82 10.96
N SER A 37 -27.58 -14.86 9.65
CA SER A 37 -28.12 -15.89 8.77
C SER A 37 -27.26 -17.17 8.68
N ASN A 38 -25.97 -17.10 9.05
CA ASN A 38 -25.06 -18.26 9.00
C ASN A 38 -24.46 -18.58 10.37
N TYR A 39 -24.82 -19.75 10.91
CA TYR A 39 -24.27 -20.30 12.16
C TYR A 39 -22.73 -20.36 12.20
N LYS A 40 -22.06 -20.51 11.03
CA LYS A 40 -20.59 -20.50 10.92
C LYS A 40 -19.97 -19.14 11.29
N PHE A 41 -20.67 -18.04 11.07
CA PHE A 41 -20.22 -16.67 11.40
C PHE A 41 -20.52 -16.28 12.85
N THR A 42 -21.42 -17.01 13.52
CA THR A 42 -21.87 -16.73 14.90
C THR A 42 -20.96 -17.33 15.96
N LYS A 43 -20.08 -18.30 15.62
CA LYS A 43 -19.13 -18.90 16.56
C LYS A 43 -18.09 -17.88 17.06
N LYS A 44 -17.46 -18.19 18.21
CA LYS A 44 -16.38 -17.41 18.85
C LYS A 44 -15.20 -17.07 17.91
N ASN A 45 -15.08 -17.80 16.80
CA ASN A 45 -14.05 -17.63 15.77
C ASN A 45 -14.60 -17.12 14.41
N GLY A 46 -15.83 -16.58 14.38
CA GLY A 46 -16.37 -15.97 13.16
C GLY A 46 -15.47 -14.83 12.65
N PRO A 47 -15.37 -14.63 11.33
CA PRO A 47 -14.51 -13.58 10.79
C PRO A 47 -14.97 -12.23 11.34
N ASN A 48 -14.02 -11.41 11.76
CA ASN A 48 -14.32 -10.03 12.07
C ASN A 48 -14.69 -9.28 10.78
N PHE A 49 -15.26 -8.08 10.92
CA PHE A 49 -15.68 -7.29 9.76
C PHE A 49 -14.55 -7.05 8.75
N ARG A 50 -13.30 -6.94 9.22
CA ARG A 50 -12.13 -6.80 8.37
C ARG A 50 -11.91 -8.02 7.47
N ALA A 51 -11.82 -9.21 8.06
CA ALA A 51 -11.64 -10.46 7.32
C ALA A 51 -12.80 -10.67 6.33
N PHE A 52 -14.04 -10.41 6.77
CA PHE A 52 -15.20 -10.44 5.88
C PHE A 52 -15.06 -9.48 4.69
N SER A 53 -14.56 -8.26 4.91
CA SER A 53 -14.38 -7.28 3.84
C SER A 53 -13.24 -7.64 2.87
N GLU A 54 -12.19 -8.29 3.36
CA GLU A 54 -11.07 -8.77 2.52
C GLU A 54 -11.56 -9.95 1.64
N ASP A 55 -12.30 -10.90 2.22
CA ASP A 55 -12.91 -12.01 1.47
C ASP A 55 -13.89 -11.50 0.41
N LEU A 56 -14.78 -10.57 0.79
CA LEU A 56 -15.73 -9.94 -0.13
C LEU A 56 -15.03 -9.23 -1.29
N ALA A 57 -13.94 -8.52 -1.02
CA ALA A 57 -13.16 -7.87 -2.06
C ALA A 57 -12.51 -8.89 -3.02
N GLY A 58 -12.01 -10.01 -2.48
CA GLY A 58 -11.48 -11.12 -3.28
C GLY A 58 -12.54 -11.72 -4.21
N GLU A 59 -13.73 -12.02 -3.69
CA GLU A 59 -14.85 -12.55 -4.48
C GLU A 59 -15.30 -11.56 -5.57
N LEU A 60 -15.45 -10.28 -5.23
CA LEU A 60 -15.85 -9.24 -6.20
C LEU A 60 -14.83 -8.98 -7.31
N THR A 61 -13.56 -9.30 -7.05
CA THR A 61 -12.46 -9.11 -8.01
C THR A 61 -11.97 -10.42 -8.61
N PHE A 62 -12.63 -11.54 -8.30
CA PHE A 62 -12.26 -12.83 -8.83
C PHE A 62 -12.31 -12.83 -10.35
N GLY A 63 -11.22 -13.24 -11.00
CA GLY A 63 -11.10 -13.26 -12.46
C GLY A 63 -10.80 -11.91 -13.12
N VAL A 64 -10.72 -10.81 -12.35
CA VAL A 64 -10.30 -9.51 -12.86
C VAL A 64 -8.78 -9.40 -12.79
N LYS A 65 -8.12 -9.39 -13.95
CA LYS A 65 -6.69 -9.05 -14.04
C LYS A 65 -6.57 -7.54 -14.23
N ALA A 66 -5.75 -6.90 -13.39
CA ALA A 66 -5.40 -5.50 -13.62
C ALA A 66 -4.63 -5.41 -14.95
N ASN A 67 -5.00 -4.45 -15.81
CA ASN A 67 -4.31 -4.23 -17.08
C ASN A 67 -2.85 -3.77 -16.89
N HIS A 68 -2.54 -3.23 -15.72
CA HIS A 68 -1.21 -2.81 -15.31
C HIS A 68 -1.01 -3.15 -13.84
N ASP A 69 0.20 -3.56 -13.47
CA ASP A 69 0.58 -3.72 -12.08
C ASP A 69 0.44 -2.37 -11.37
N PRO A 70 -0.12 -2.34 -10.13
CA PRO A 70 -0.14 -1.11 -9.36
C PRO A 70 1.29 -0.60 -9.18
N PRO A 71 1.50 0.73 -9.20
CA PRO A 71 2.80 1.28 -8.85
C PRO A 71 3.21 0.72 -7.50
N LEU A 72 4.49 0.30 -7.37
CA LEU A 72 5.07 -0.38 -6.20
C LEU A 72 4.76 0.25 -4.83
N ASN A 73 4.30 1.50 -4.81
CA ASN A 73 3.89 2.25 -3.62
C ASN A 73 2.55 1.81 -2.99
N HIS A 74 1.73 0.98 -3.66
CA HIS A 74 0.41 0.56 -3.17
C HIS A 74 0.21 -0.94 -3.01
N ALA A 75 1.23 -1.75 -3.28
CA ALA A 75 1.19 -3.16 -2.91
C ALA A 75 1.26 -3.30 -1.37
N PRO A 76 0.53 -4.25 -0.76
CA PRO A 76 0.76 -4.60 0.64
C PRO A 76 2.23 -5.00 0.78
N GLN A 77 3.01 -4.16 1.46
CA GLN A 77 4.43 -4.40 1.64
C GLN A 77 4.58 -5.70 2.45
N PRO A 78 5.22 -6.74 1.92
CA PRO A 78 5.58 -7.90 2.71
C PRO A 78 6.41 -7.42 3.91
N GLY A 79 6.04 -7.92 5.10
CA GLY A 79 6.35 -7.30 6.37
C GLY A 79 7.83 -6.97 6.58
N LYS A 80 8.08 -5.76 7.11
CA LYS A 80 9.34 -5.32 7.75
C LYS A 80 10.62 -5.89 7.14
N GLU A 81 10.78 -5.89 5.82
CA GLU A 81 12.12 -5.98 5.29
C GLU A 81 12.84 -4.67 5.66
N HIS A 82 13.98 -4.77 6.34
CA HIS A 82 14.80 -3.61 6.61
C HIS A 82 15.26 -3.03 5.28
N HIS A 83 15.13 -1.71 5.07
CA HIS A 83 15.67 -1.04 3.89
C HIS A 83 17.17 -1.35 3.76
N ARG A 84 17.49 -2.33 2.92
CA ARG A 84 18.86 -2.75 2.65
C ARG A 84 19.28 -2.20 1.30
N LEU A 85 20.48 -1.66 1.25
CA LEU A 85 21.11 -1.27 0.00
C LEU A 85 21.87 -2.46 -0.56
N VAL A 86 21.57 -2.80 -1.81
CA VAL A 86 22.25 -3.88 -2.54
C VAL A 86 23.03 -3.27 -3.67
N LYS A 87 24.25 -3.77 -3.87
CA LYS A 87 25.09 -3.36 -5.00
C LYS A 87 24.42 -3.83 -6.29
N ARG A 88 24.25 -2.92 -7.24
CA ARG A 88 23.56 -3.20 -8.50
C ARG A 88 24.37 -4.23 -9.31
N ARG A 89 23.68 -5.23 -9.87
CA ARG A 89 24.30 -6.32 -10.63
C ARG A 89 24.80 -5.89 -12.01
N ASP A 90 24.26 -4.81 -12.55
CA ASP A 90 24.63 -4.25 -13.86
C ASP A 90 25.98 -3.52 -13.84
N GLY A 91 26.57 -3.28 -12.68
CA GLY A 91 27.87 -2.58 -12.54
C GLY A 91 27.83 -1.09 -12.92
N LEU A 92 26.72 -0.60 -13.47
CA LEU A 92 26.54 0.76 -13.92
C LEU A 92 26.23 1.69 -12.72
N SER A 93 26.97 2.78 -12.63
CA SER A 93 26.74 3.83 -11.65
C SER A 93 25.59 4.75 -12.11
N LYS A 94 24.59 4.95 -11.25
CA LYS A 94 23.44 5.83 -11.52
C LYS A 94 23.44 7.02 -10.59
N VAL A 95 22.85 8.13 -11.01
CA VAL A 95 22.75 9.34 -10.16
C VAL A 95 21.89 9.03 -8.94
N CYS A 96 22.38 9.36 -7.74
CA CYS A 96 21.60 9.20 -6.52
C CYS A 96 20.40 10.17 -6.52
N ILE A 97 19.20 9.64 -6.27
CA ILE A 97 17.96 10.44 -6.31
C ILE A 97 17.93 11.55 -5.25
N GLU A 98 18.50 11.31 -4.08
CA GLU A 98 18.54 12.30 -3.00
C GLU A 98 19.57 13.40 -3.26
N CYS A 99 20.75 13.03 -3.78
CA CYS A 99 21.73 14.02 -4.22
C CYS A 99 21.19 14.87 -5.37
N LYS A 100 20.43 14.26 -6.29
CA LYS A 100 19.73 14.96 -7.36
C LYS A 100 18.69 15.95 -6.82
N ALA A 101 17.89 15.54 -5.83
CA ALA A 101 16.91 16.41 -5.19
C ALA A 101 17.56 17.61 -4.46
N LYS A 102 18.75 17.41 -3.87
CA LYS A 102 19.54 18.46 -3.23
C LYS A 102 20.38 19.31 -4.21
N GLY A 103 20.29 19.05 -5.52
CA GLY A 103 21.04 19.81 -6.54
C GLY A 103 22.56 19.57 -6.52
N ILE A 104 23.04 18.49 -5.90
CA ILE A 104 24.47 18.22 -5.77
C ILE A 104 24.99 17.59 -7.07
N LYS A 105 25.96 18.23 -7.74
CA LYS A 105 26.56 17.75 -8.99
C LYS A 105 27.41 16.48 -8.76
N GLN A 106 27.37 15.55 -9.72
CA GLN A 106 28.26 14.37 -9.87
C GLN A 106 28.26 13.30 -8.77
N LYS A 107 27.15 13.07 -8.07
CA LYS A 107 27.06 11.97 -7.08
C LYS A 107 26.36 10.74 -7.66
N VAL A 108 27.13 9.90 -8.34
CA VAL A 108 26.70 8.57 -8.79
C VAL A 108 26.83 7.52 -7.68
N THR A 109 25.96 6.52 -7.67
CA THR A 109 25.93 5.40 -6.73
C THR A 109 25.85 4.08 -7.48
N VAL A 110 26.46 3.05 -6.91
CA VAL A 110 26.37 1.65 -7.38
C VAL A 110 25.39 0.84 -6.55
N TYR A 111 24.61 1.49 -5.68
CA TYR A 111 23.68 0.86 -4.76
C TYR A 111 22.22 1.21 -5.10
N ASN A 112 21.34 0.21 -4.99
CA ASN A 112 19.89 0.37 -5.03
C ASN A 112 19.28 -0.05 -3.69
N CYS A 113 18.21 0.64 -3.26
CA CYS A 113 17.39 0.16 -2.14
C CYS A 113 16.46 -0.95 -2.63
N ILE A 114 16.43 -2.10 -1.95
CA ILE A 114 15.57 -3.24 -2.36
C ILE A 114 14.09 -2.83 -2.40
N ILE A 115 13.65 -2.05 -1.42
CA ILE A 115 12.22 -1.73 -1.22
C ILE A 115 11.76 -0.65 -2.21
N TYR A 116 12.58 0.37 -2.43
CA TYR A 116 12.22 1.47 -3.32
C TYR A 116 12.64 1.22 -4.77
N ASP A 117 13.54 0.25 -5.01
CA ASP A 117 14.26 0.02 -6.26
C ASP A 117 14.86 1.30 -6.89
N LEU A 118 15.40 2.18 -6.03
CA LEU A 118 15.96 3.46 -6.44
C LEU A 118 17.46 3.57 -6.15
N PRO A 119 18.22 4.25 -7.02
CA PRO A 119 19.63 4.50 -6.81
C PRO A 119 19.83 5.52 -5.68
N ILE A 120 20.38 5.06 -4.56
CA ILE A 120 20.61 5.86 -3.35
C ILE A 120 22.00 5.56 -2.76
N HIS A 121 22.68 6.58 -2.23
CA HIS A 121 23.88 6.37 -1.41
C HIS A 121 23.51 5.87 -0.02
N VAL A 122 24.41 5.12 0.61
CA VAL A 122 24.26 4.64 2.00
C VAL A 122 23.89 5.78 2.95
N ASN A 123 24.60 6.90 2.86
CA ASN A 123 24.39 8.04 3.74
C ASN A 123 23.13 8.86 3.38
N CYS A 124 22.54 8.66 2.20
CA CYS A 124 21.37 9.40 1.75
C CYS A 124 20.04 8.66 1.99
N LEU A 125 20.11 7.38 2.40
CA LEU A 125 18.92 6.56 2.60
C LEU A 125 18.02 7.11 3.73
N GLN A 126 18.63 7.53 4.84
CA GLN A 126 17.90 8.01 6.00
C GLN A 126 17.20 9.35 5.72
N ASP A 127 17.90 10.28 5.04
CA ASP A 127 17.34 11.54 4.57
C ASP A 127 16.16 11.33 3.61
N TYR A 128 16.32 10.39 2.67
CA TYR A 128 15.26 10.05 1.72
C TYR A 128 14.01 9.48 2.42
N GLN A 129 14.20 8.59 3.41
CA GLN A 129 13.10 8.05 4.21
C GLN A 129 12.36 9.15 4.98
N GLN A 130 13.10 10.05 5.64
CA GLN A 130 12.49 11.16 6.36
C GLN A 130 11.73 12.11 5.43
N ARG A 131 12.24 12.36 4.22
CA ARG A 131 11.56 13.17 3.21
C ARG A 131 10.26 12.52 2.73
N MET A 132 10.28 11.20 2.51
CA MET A 132 9.10 10.43 2.10
C MET A 132 8.03 10.31 3.20
N LEU A 133 8.43 10.29 4.47
CA LEU A 133 7.49 10.30 5.60
C LEU A 133 6.81 11.67 5.81
N ARG A 134 7.38 12.76 5.28
CA ARG A 134 6.87 14.13 5.42
C ARG A 134 5.98 14.57 4.24
N MET A 135 5.89 13.77 3.17
CA MET A 135 5.05 14.01 2.00
C MET A 135 3.71 13.29 2.12
#